data_AF-A0A8T4N9M5-F1
#
_entry.id   AF-A0A8T4N9M5-F1
#
_cell.length_a   1.000
_cell.length_b   1.000
_cell.length_c   1.000
_cell.angle_alpha   90.00
_cell.angle_beta   90.00
_cell.angle_gamma   90.00
#
_symmetry.space_group_name_H-M   'P 1'
#
loop_
_entity.id
_entity.type
_entity.pdbx_description
1 polymer ?
#
loop_
_entity_poly.entity_id
_entity_poly.type
_entity_poly.pdbx_seq_one_letter_code
_entity_poly.pdbx_strand_id
1 'polypeptide(L)' 'MAKKNKIEKSIKSFSKRIEEHKKKIQNFSGKNDLVIGYWKNEIKHFKDMKKEKEKKLRK' A
#
# COMPACT_ATOMS: atom_id res chain seq x y z
N MET A 1 -2.38 -7.91 -24.10
CA MET A 1 -1.54 -8.33 -22.95
C MET A 1 -0.93 -7.17 -22.14
N ALA A 2 -0.53 -6.04 -22.74
CA ALA A 2 0.15 -4.94 -22.03
C ALA A 2 -0.62 -4.29 -20.85
N LYS A 3 -1.97 -4.29 -20.86
CA LYS A 3 -2.79 -3.70 -19.78
C LYS A 3 -2.75 -4.50 -18.48
N LYS A 4 -2.69 -5.85 -18.55
CA LYS A 4 -2.63 -6.73 -17.37
C LYS A 4 -1.29 -6.58 -16.63
N ASN A 5 -0.17 -6.59 -17.35
CA ASN A 5 1.16 -6.35 -16.76
C ASN A 5 1.28 -4.98 -16.07
N LYS A 6 0.65 -3.92 -16.58
CA LYS A 6 0.65 -2.59 -15.93
C LYS A 6 -0.11 -2.61 -14.61
N ILE A 7 -1.23 -3.34 -14.55
CA ILE A 7 -2.03 -3.48 -13.32
C ILE A 7 -1.27 -4.32 -12.28
N GLU A 8 -0.63 -5.41 -12.67
CA GLU A 8 0.19 -6.24 -11.78
C GLU A 8 1.40 -5.48 -11.22
N LYS A 9 2.10 -4.70 -12.05
CA LYS A 9 3.18 -3.81 -11.58
C LYS A 9 2.69 -2.80 -10.55
N SER A 10 1.48 -2.24 -10.76
CA SER A 10 0.87 -1.31 -9.80
C SER A 10 0.54 -2.01 -8.48
N ILE A 11 -0.07 -3.20 -8.51
CA ILE A 11 -0.38 -4.01 -7.32
C ILE A 11 0.89 -4.35 -6.53
N LYS A 12 1.97 -4.70 -7.22
CA LYS A 12 3.28 -5.01 -6.60
C LYS A 12 3.89 -3.75 -5.98
N SER A 13 3.81 -2.60 -6.64
CA SER A 13 4.27 -1.31 -6.12
C SER A 13 3.50 -0.89 -4.87
N PHE A 14 2.16 -1.01 -4.86
CA PHE A 14 1.34 -0.75 -3.67
C PHE A 14 1.66 -1.69 -2.52
N SER A 15 1.87 -2.98 -2.81
CA SER A 15 2.27 -3.95 -1.78
C SER A 15 3.61 -3.59 -1.14
N LYS A 16 4.59 -3.16 -1.94
CA LYS A 16 5.89 -2.69 -1.44
C LYS A 16 5.73 -1.47 -0.54
N ARG A 17 4.95 -0.45 -0.96
CA ARG A 17 4.68 0.74 -0.13
C ARG A 17 4.01 0.39 1.19
N ILE A 18 3.03 -0.51 1.19
CA ILE A 18 2.39 -0.99 2.43
C ILE A 18 3.42 -1.60 3.38
N GLU A 19 4.32 -2.43 2.86
CA GLU A 19 5.38 -3.04 3.68
C GLU A 19 6.37 -2.00 4.22
N GLU A 20 6.76 -1.02 3.40
CA GLU A 20 7.63 0.08 3.84
C GLU A 20 7.00 0.90 4.97
N HIS A 21 5.72 1.26 4.86
CA HIS A 21 5.02 1.97 5.92
C HIS A 21 4.84 1.13 7.18
N LYS A 22 4.61 -0.19 7.05
CA LYS A 22 4.59 -1.10 8.21
C LYS A 22 5.93 -1.17 8.91
N LYS A 23 7.03 -1.28 8.15
CA LYS A 23 8.40 -1.26 8.70
C LYS A 23 8.70 0.07 9.36
N LYS A 24 8.27 1.20 8.77
CA LYS A 24 8.38 2.53 9.40
C LYS A 24 7.66 2.56 10.74
N ILE A 25 6.40 2.10 10.82
CA ILE A 25 5.65 2.02 12.09
C ILE A 25 6.37 1.13 13.09
N GLN A 26 6.85 -0.05 12.67
CA GLN A 26 7.52 -1.01 13.56
C GLN A 26 8.85 -0.49 14.10
N ASN A 27 9.63 0.21 13.27
CA ASN A 27 10.93 0.78 13.64
C ASN A 27 10.80 2.18 14.29
N PHE A 28 9.58 2.71 14.39
CA PHE A 28 9.37 4.04 14.94
C PHE A 28 9.42 4.00 16.47
N SER A 29 10.52 4.49 17.02
CA SER A 29 10.71 4.69 18.47
C SER A 29 10.22 6.07 18.95
N GLY A 30 9.61 6.86 18.06
CA GLY A 30 9.10 8.19 18.39
C GLY A 30 7.76 8.13 19.13
N LYS A 31 7.52 9.07 20.05
CA LYS A 31 6.21 9.23 20.73
C LYS A 31 5.15 9.95 19.89
N ASN A 32 5.41 10.24 18.61
CA ASN A 32 4.52 11.04 17.78
C ASN A 32 3.42 10.18 17.13
N ASP A 33 2.30 10.05 17.82
CA ASP A 33 1.16 9.24 17.39
C ASP A 33 0.57 9.71 16.04
N LEU A 34 0.68 11.01 15.72
CA LEU A 34 0.23 11.58 14.45
C LEU A 34 0.95 10.96 13.24
N VAL A 35 2.23 10.65 13.37
CA VAL A 35 3.04 10.07 12.29
C VAL A 35 2.64 8.61 12.06
N ILE A 36 2.40 7.86 13.15
CA ILE A 36 1.88 6.50 13.08
C ILE A 36 0.47 6.49 12.46
N GLY A 37 -0.39 7.44 12.86
CA GLY A 37 -1.73 7.64 12.31
C GLY A 37 -1.69 7.90 10.80
N TYR A 38 -0.81 8.79 10.36
CA TYR A 38 -0.57 9.06 8.94
C TYR A 38 -0.16 7.78 8.18
N TRP A 39 0.84 7.04 8.66
CA TRP A 39 1.27 5.80 8.00
C TRP A 39 0.20 4.71 8.01
N LYS A 40 -0.59 4.59 9.07
CA LYS A 40 -1.74 3.67 9.12
C LYS A 40 -2.79 4.05 8.07
N ASN A 41 -3.07 5.35 7.90
CA ASN A 41 -4.01 5.83 6.90
C ASN A 41 -3.51 5.59 5.47
N GLU A 42 -2.23 5.85 5.21
CA GLU A 42 -1.56 5.54 3.93
C GLU A 42 -1.65 4.03 3.62
N ILE A 43 -1.37 3.16 4.59
CA ILE A 43 -1.51 1.70 4.42
C ILE A 43 -2.95 1.33 4.04
N LYS A 44 -3.96 1.93 4.68
CA LYS A 44 -5.36 1.70 4.35
C LYS A 44 -5.67 2.14 2.92
N HIS A 45 -5.24 3.34 2.54
CA HIS A 45 -5.42 3.87 1.18
C HIS A 45 -4.80 2.95 0.12
N PHE A 46 -3.53 2.54 0.30
CA PHE A 46 -2.87 1.62 -0.64
C PHE A 46 -3.51 0.24 -0.69
N LYS A 47 -4.07 -0.26 0.42
CA LYS A 47 -4.85 -1.52 0.44
C LYS A 47 -6.12 -1.40 -0.39
N ASP A 48 -6.86 -0.30 -0.26
CA ASP A 48 -8.07 -0.06 -1.05
C ASP A 48 -7.73 0.06 -2.54
N MET A 49 -6.71 0.86 -2.90
CA MET A 49 -6.24 0.97 -4.28
C MET A 49 -5.80 -0.39 -4.84
N LYS A 50 -5.07 -1.19 -4.05
CA LYS A 50 -4.67 -2.55 -4.45
C LYS A 50 -5.90 -3.41 -4.74
N LYS A 51 -6.89 -3.43 -3.84
CA LYS A 51 -8.13 -4.20 -3.98
C LYS A 51 -8.92 -3.78 -5.23
N GLU A 52 -9.01 -2.49 -5.53
CA GLU A 52 -9.63 -2.00 -6.75
C GLU A 52 -8.91 -2.47 -8.02
N LYS A 53 -7.57 -2.41 -8.03
CA LYS A 53 -6.77 -2.89 -9.16
C LYS A 53 -6.87 -4.41 -9.32
N GLU A 54 -6.92 -5.18 -8.24
CA GLU A 54 -7.14 -6.62 -8.26
C GLU A 54 -8.54 -6.98 -8.82
N LYS A 55 -9.58 -6.25 -8.43
CA LYS A 55 -10.92 -6.40 -9.02
C LYS A 55 -10.90 -6.13 -10.53
N LYS A 56 -10.20 -5.08 -10.97
CA LYS A 56 -10.04 -4.74 -12.41
C LYS A 56 -9.19 -5.75 -13.17
N LEU A 57 -8.35 -6.54 -12.50
CA LEU A 57 -7.56 -7.60 -13.14
C LEU A 57 -8.38 -8.90 -13.34
N ARG A 58 -9.33 -9.16 -12.43
CA ARG A 58 -10.22 -10.34 -12.46
C ARG A 58 -11.42 -10.17 -13.38
N LYS A 59 -11.83 -8.94 -13.68
CA LYS A 59 -12.91 -8.59 -14.60
C LYS A 59 -12.40 -8.46 -16.02
#